data_AF-A0AAP5Y8E3-F1
#
_entry.id   AF-A0AAP5Y8E3-F1
#
_cell.length_a   1.000
_cell.length_b   1.000
_cell.length_c   1.000
_cell.angle_alpha   90.00
_cell.angle_beta   90.00
_cell.angle_gamma   90.00
#
_symmetry.space_group_name_H-M   'P 1'
#
loop_
_entity.id
_entity.type
_entity.pdbx_description
1 polymer ?
#
loop_
_entity_poly.entity_id
_entity_poly.type
_entity_poly.pdbx_seq_one_letter_code
_entity_poly.pdbx_strand_id
1 'polypeptide(L)'
;MLSFLLRSVFLGLATAAVVLLAVPSLRNNVIPAALDPQPVNIASVELTFNQAVRRAAPAVVNIYSRKYVENDRSKLSTQGLGSGVIVSEKGYIITNYHVVAQADQIVVALQDGRAAAAQLVGTDKRTDIAVLRVEGSNLPVIPLNSNYKPQVGDVVLAIGNPYNLGQTTTFGIISATGRSSISDGRQAFIQTDAAINEGNSGGALVNTQGELVGINTASFQQATDLETYGISFAIPAPLASKIMQKIIADGRVIRGYIGIDGQDINAVTARLLGNEHIGGIVVLGIDPNGPANAAGFQKQDIIISIDGNKVQGRQSVMDIVTDLRPGTTVDVGIIRKGKEMTLKVTIAEDKQEA
;
A
#
# COMPACT_ATOMS: atom_id res chain seq x y z
N MET A 1 -16.78 -74.79 -19.13
CA MET A 1 -17.08 -73.79 -18.07
C MET A 1 -16.71 -72.37 -18.52
N LEU A 2 -15.49 -72.14 -19.04
CA LEU A 2 -15.03 -70.82 -19.52
C LEU A 2 -15.87 -70.25 -20.69
N SER A 3 -16.25 -71.09 -21.66
CA SER A 3 -17.09 -70.70 -22.81
C SER A 3 -18.50 -70.27 -22.40
N PHE A 4 -19.05 -70.85 -21.34
CA PHE A 4 -20.35 -70.49 -20.78
C PHE A 4 -20.30 -69.12 -20.08
N LEU A 5 -19.22 -68.86 -19.33
CA LEU A 5 -18.98 -67.58 -18.68
C LEU A 5 -18.78 -66.46 -19.72
N LEU A 6 -18.00 -66.69 -20.77
CA LEU A 6 -17.80 -65.71 -21.85
C LEU A 6 -19.10 -65.34 -22.56
N ARG A 7 -19.96 -66.32 -22.85
CA ARG A 7 -21.29 -66.06 -23.45
C ARG A 7 -22.17 -65.24 -22.54
N SER A 8 -22.17 -65.54 -21.24
CA SER A 8 -22.98 -64.81 -20.25
C SER A 8 -22.51 -63.37 -20.06
N VAL A 9 -21.19 -63.14 -20.03
CA VAL A 9 -20.59 -61.79 -19.97
C VAL A 9 -20.91 -60.99 -21.23
N PHE A 10 -20.76 -61.59 -22.41
CA PHE A 10 -21.06 -60.93 -23.66
C PHE A 10 -22.54 -60.54 -23.75
N LEU A 11 -23.44 -61.46 -23.38
CA LEU A 11 -24.87 -61.17 -23.36
C LEU A 11 -25.18 -60.04 -22.38
N GLY A 12 -24.59 -60.06 -21.19
CA GLY A 12 -24.74 -59.00 -20.19
C GLY A 12 -24.31 -57.62 -20.71
N LEU A 13 -23.13 -57.54 -21.33
CA LEU A 13 -22.62 -56.29 -21.91
C LEU A 13 -23.47 -55.80 -23.09
N ALA A 14 -23.90 -56.70 -23.97
CA ALA A 14 -24.79 -56.36 -25.08
C ALA A 14 -26.13 -55.81 -24.57
N THR A 15 -26.70 -56.44 -23.54
CA THR A 15 -27.96 -55.98 -22.94
C THR A 15 -27.79 -54.62 -22.28
N ALA A 16 -26.68 -54.39 -21.57
CA ALA A 16 -26.37 -53.09 -20.96
C ALA A 16 -26.21 -51.98 -22.01
N ALA A 17 -25.57 -52.28 -23.15
CA ALA A 17 -25.43 -51.35 -24.26
C ALA A 17 -26.80 -51.00 -24.88
N VAL A 18 -27.68 -51.99 -25.05
CA VAL A 18 -29.05 -51.75 -25.55
C VAL A 18 -29.86 -50.90 -24.56
N VAL A 19 -29.75 -51.16 -23.25
CA VAL A 19 -30.44 -50.36 -22.22
C VAL A 19 -29.94 -48.92 -22.21
N LEU A 20 -28.62 -48.70 -22.27
CA LEU A 20 -28.05 -47.35 -22.39
C LEU A 20 -28.51 -46.67 -23.67
N LEU A 21 -28.69 -47.40 -24.78
CA LEU A 21 -29.20 -46.85 -26.02
C LEU A 21 -30.69 -46.49 -25.92
N ALA A 22 -31.51 -47.34 -25.30
CA ALA A 22 -32.97 -47.18 -25.23
C ALA A 22 -33.42 -46.19 -24.13
N VAL A 23 -32.60 -45.97 -23.10
CA VAL A 23 -32.97 -45.14 -21.93
C VAL A 23 -31.98 -43.96 -21.79
N PRO A 24 -32.25 -42.81 -22.43
CA PRO A 24 -31.34 -41.67 -22.46
C PRO A 24 -30.98 -41.12 -21.07
N SER A 25 -31.87 -41.24 -20.09
CA SER A 25 -31.64 -40.77 -18.71
C SER A 25 -30.50 -41.51 -18.01
N LEU A 26 -30.19 -42.75 -18.40
CA LEU A 26 -29.05 -43.51 -17.88
C LEU A 26 -27.72 -43.08 -18.51
N ARG A 27 -27.72 -42.37 -19.65
CA ARG A 27 -26.51 -41.87 -20.31
C ARG A 27 -25.91 -40.65 -19.60
N ASN A 28 -26.78 -39.76 -19.09
CA ASN A 28 -26.37 -38.48 -18.48
C ASN A 28 -25.48 -38.64 -17.24
N ASN A 29 -25.53 -39.80 -16.56
CA ASN A 29 -24.68 -40.10 -15.40
C ASN A 29 -23.39 -40.87 -15.75
N VAL A 30 -23.24 -41.34 -16.99
CA VAL A 30 -22.11 -42.20 -17.41
C VAL A 30 -21.15 -41.47 -18.35
N ILE A 31 -21.67 -40.56 -19.17
CA ILE A 31 -20.86 -39.67 -20.02
C ILE A 31 -21.02 -38.27 -19.46
N PRO A 32 -19.97 -37.64 -18.88
CA PRO A 32 -20.02 -36.23 -18.56
C PRO A 32 -20.39 -35.50 -19.85
N ALA A 33 -21.51 -34.77 -19.84
CA ALA A 33 -21.82 -33.86 -20.94
C ALA A 33 -20.56 -33.02 -21.17
N ALA A 34 -20.04 -33.01 -22.40
CA ALA A 34 -19.05 -32.02 -22.77
C ALA A 34 -19.63 -30.68 -22.32
N LEU A 35 -18.88 -29.97 -21.48
CA LEU A 35 -19.23 -28.62 -21.08
C LEU A 35 -19.22 -27.79 -22.36
N ASP A 36 -20.35 -27.74 -23.06
CA ASP A 36 -20.60 -26.67 -24.02
C ASP A 36 -20.51 -25.40 -23.18
N PRO A 37 -19.49 -24.54 -23.38
CA PRO A 37 -19.47 -23.26 -22.72
C PRO A 37 -20.64 -22.49 -23.32
N GLN A 38 -21.78 -22.51 -22.63
CA GLN A 38 -22.89 -21.64 -22.95
C GLN A 38 -22.30 -20.22 -23.02
N PRO A 39 -22.48 -19.50 -24.14
CA PRO A 39 -21.97 -18.15 -24.24
C PRO A 39 -22.58 -17.36 -23.09
N VAL A 40 -21.74 -16.96 -22.14
CA VAL A 40 -22.15 -16.07 -21.05
C VAL A 40 -22.78 -14.87 -21.73
N ASN A 41 -24.09 -14.70 -21.56
CA ASN A 41 -24.79 -13.56 -22.14
C ASN A 41 -24.37 -12.32 -21.37
N ILE A 42 -23.27 -11.70 -21.80
CA ILE A 42 -22.65 -10.51 -21.19
C ILE A 42 -23.68 -9.36 -21.13
N ALA A 43 -24.68 -9.36 -22.01
CA ALA A 43 -25.75 -8.36 -22.01
C ALA A 43 -26.73 -8.48 -20.82
N SER A 44 -26.65 -9.57 -20.03
CA SER A 44 -27.49 -9.80 -18.83
C SER A 44 -26.72 -9.71 -17.51
N VAL A 45 -25.40 -9.47 -17.55
CA VAL A 45 -24.59 -9.28 -16.34
C VAL A 45 -24.66 -7.81 -15.95
N GLU A 46 -25.47 -7.48 -14.93
CA GLU A 46 -25.42 -6.17 -14.29
C GLU A 46 -24.07 -6.05 -13.57
N LEU A 47 -23.14 -5.27 -14.13
CA LEU A 47 -21.82 -5.05 -13.54
C LEU A 47 -21.99 -4.16 -12.30
N THR A 48 -21.79 -4.75 -11.11
CA THR A 48 -21.93 -4.05 -9.83
C THR A 48 -20.72 -4.26 -8.93
N PHE A 49 -20.32 -3.20 -8.24
CA PHE A 49 -19.26 -3.24 -7.22
C PHE A 49 -19.82 -3.27 -5.79
N ASN A 50 -21.13 -3.48 -5.64
CA ASN A 50 -21.81 -3.45 -4.34
C ASN A 50 -21.18 -4.40 -3.31
N GLN A 51 -20.72 -5.58 -3.75
CA GLN A 51 -20.09 -6.55 -2.86
C GLN A 51 -18.78 -6.02 -2.26
N ALA A 52 -17.93 -5.38 -3.06
CA ALA A 52 -16.69 -4.77 -2.58
C ALA A 52 -16.99 -3.68 -1.54
N VAL A 53 -17.97 -2.82 -1.84
CA VAL A 53 -18.40 -1.75 -0.94
C VAL A 53 -18.93 -2.34 0.36
N ARG A 54 -19.88 -3.29 0.33
CA ARG A 54 -20.45 -3.90 1.55
C ARG A 54 -19.40 -4.55 2.44
N ARG A 55 -18.32 -5.09 1.88
CA ARG A 55 -17.21 -5.70 2.63
C ARG A 55 -16.29 -4.66 3.25
N ALA A 56 -16.02 -3.56 2.56
CA ALA A 56 -15.02 -2.58 2.95
C ALA A 56 -15.60 -1.38 3.74
N ALA A 57 -16.74 -0.86 3.30
CA ALA A 57 -17.37 0.35 3.80
C ALA A 57 -17.54 0.42 5.32
N PRO A 58 -17.98 -0.65 6.02
CA PRO A 58 -18.17 -0.59 7.46
C PRO A 58 -16.89 -0.25 8.23
N ALA A 59 -15.72 -0.65 7.70
CA ALA A 59 -14.42 -0.39 8.32
C ALA A 59 -13.87 1.01 8.05
N VAL A 60 -14.53 1.80 7.18
CA VAL A 60 -14.14 3.18 6.88
C VAL A 60 -14.93 4.13 7.78
N VAL A 61 -14.21 4.90 8.59
CA VAL A 61 -14.75 5.78 9.62
C VAL A 61 -14.55 7.24 9.28
N ASN A 62 -15.36 8.10 9.89
CA ASN A 62 -15.19 9.55 9.82
C ASN A 62 -14.27 10.01 10.93
N ILE A 63 -13.39 10.95 10.63
CA ILE A 63 -12.49 11.57 11.60
C ILE A 63 -12.80 13.06 11.70
N TYR A 64 -13.11 13.50 12.91
CA TYR A 64 -13.32 14.90 13.25
C TYR A 64 -12.18 15.39 14.12
N SER A 65 -11.41 16.32 13.59
CA SER A 65 -10.33 17.01 14.29
C SER A 65 -10.87 18.30 14.90
N ARG A 66 -10.91 18.36 16.22
CA ARG A 66 -11.46 19.48 16.99
C ARG A 66 -10.34 20.26 17.66
N LYS A 67 -10.46 21.59 17.68
CA LYS A 67 -9.58 22.48 18.44
C LYS A 67 -10.37 23.32 19.43
N TYR A 68 -9.71 23.72 20.52
CA TYR A 68 -10.25 24.73 21.40
C TYR A 68 -10.32 26.08 20.68
N VAL A 69 -11.42 26.81 20.91
CA VAL A 69 -11.57 28.17 20.40
C VAL A 69 -10.63 29.08 21.19
N GLU A 70 -9.81 29.87 20.49
CA GLU A 70 -8.71 30.66 21.07
C GLU A 70 -9.16 31.60 22.22
N ASN A 71 -10.39 32.12 22.12
CA ASN A 71 -10.99 33.01 23.13
C ASN A 71 -11.93 32.31 24.13
N ASP A 72 -12.13 30.99 24.01
CA ASP A 72 -13.01 30.21 24.89
C ASP A 72 -12.54 28.74 24.95
N ARG A 73 -11.66 28.45 25.91
CA ARG A 73 -11.11 27.09 26.13
C ARG A 73 -12.17 26.07 26.60
N SER A 74 -13.42 26.48 26.83
CA SER A 74 -14.53 25.57 27.11
C SER A 74 -15.22 25.07 25.83
N LYS A 75 -14.97 25.71 24.68
CA LYS A 75 -15.58 25.36 23.39
C LYS A 75 -14.59 24.70 22.47
N LEU A 76 -15.01 23.57 21.90
CA LEU A 76 -14.30 22.84 20.85
C LEU A 76 -15.02 23.05 19.52
N SER A 77 -14.31 23.62 18.54
CA SER A 77 -14.78 23.74 17.16
C SER A 77 -14.16 22.68 16.29
N THR A 78 -14.93 22.08 15.39
CA THR A 78 -14.40 21.18 14.36
C THR A 78 -13.60 22.02 13.35
N GLN A 79 -12.34 21.66 13.15
CA GLN A 79 -11.42 22.38 12.26
C GLN A 79 -11.01 21.54 11.05
N GLY A 80 -11.04 20.21 11.19
CA GLY A 80 -10.68 19.28 10.13
C GLY A 80 -11.64 18.11 10.05
N LEU A 81 -11.89 17.67 8.82
CA LEU A 81 -12.66 16.49 8.50
C LEU A 81 -11.81 15.58 7.62
N GLY A 82 -11.77 14.30 7.96
CA GLY A 82 -11.17 13.27 7.12
C GLY A 82 -11.86 11.93 7.31
N SER A 83 -11.24 10.92 6.74
CA SER A 83 -11.63 9.52 6.88
C SER A 83 -10.51 8.72 7.56
N GLY A 84 -10.84 7.53 8.04
CA GLY A 84 -9.89 6.57 8.57
C GLY A 84 -10.29 5.15 8.21
N VAL A 85 -9.36 4.21 8.32
CA VAL A 85 -9.60 2.79 8.05
C VAL A 85 -9.28 1.97 9.30
N ILE A 86 -10.28 1.26 9.83
CA ILE A 86 -10.08 0.29 10.92
C ILE A 86 -9.36 -0.94 10.37
N VAL A 87 -8.16 -1.20 10.87
CA VAL A 87 -7.27 -2.28 10.38
C VAL A 87 -7.07 -3.40 11.40
N SER A 88 -7.66 -3.28 12.59
CA SER A 88 -7.58 -4.31 13.63
C SER A 88 -8.80 -4.27 14.55
N GLU A 89 -9.23 -5.44 15.01
CA GLU A 89 -10.27 -5.60 16.05
C GLU A 89 -9.87 -4.93 17.38
N LYS A 90 -8.57 -4.67 17.59
CA LYS A 90 -8.04 -3.92 18.74
C LYS A 90 -8.32 -2.41 18.66
N GLY A 91 -8.97 -1.95 17.59
CA GLY A 91 -9.36 -0.56 17.39
C GLY A 91 -8.28 0.33 16.78
N TYR A 92 -7.27 -0.25 16.13
CA TYR A 92 -6.29 0.55 15.38
C TYR A 92 -6.88 1.06 14.08
N ILE A 93 -6.70 2.36 13.85
CA ILE A 93 -7.18 3.08 12.66
C ILE A 93 -5.99 3.74 12.00
N ILE A 94 -5.87 3.57 10.68
CA ILE A 94 -4.93 4.35 9.85
C ILE A 94 -5.68 5.54 9.25
N THR A 95 -5.07 6.71 9.29
CA THR A 95 -5.52 7.91 8.58
C THR A 95 -4.31 8.71 8.10
N ASN A 96 -4.53 9.89 7.51
CA ASN A 96 -3.44 10.77 7.17
C ASN A 96 -2.95 11.63 8.33
N TYR A 97 -1.67 11.97 8.31
CA TYR A 97 -1.08 12.89 9.29
C TYR A 97 -1.74 14.27 9.19
N HIS A 98 -1.91 14.83 7.99
CA HIS A 98 -2.48 16.17 7.85
C HIS A 98 -3.91 16.30 8.39
N VAL A 99 -4.69 15.21 8.43
CA VAL A 99 -6.05 15.19 9.00
C VAL A 99 -6.02 15.45 10.51
N VAL A 100 -5.00 14.97 11.22
CA VAL A 100 -4.92 15.00 12.69
C VAL A 100 -3.84 15.93 13.25
N ALA A 101 -2.97 16.49 12.39
CA ALA A 101 -1.75 17.19 12.78
C ALA A 101 -1.94 18.35 13.77
N GLN A 102 -3.13 18.95 13.80
CA GLN A 102 -3.43 20.08 14.67
C GLN A 102 -4.63 19.83 15.58
N ALA A 103 -5.06 18.58 15.77
CA ALA A 103 -6.24 18.30 16.59
C ALA A 103 -5.89 18.34 18.09
N ASP A 104 -6.67 19.08 18.88
CA ASP A 104 -6.65 18.98 20.35
C ASP A 104 -7.44 17.75 20.82
N GLN A 105 -8.51 17.43 20.09
CA GLN A 105 -9.33 16.23 20.29
C GLN A 105 -9.66 15.60 18.95
N ILE A 106 -9.55 14.27 18.87
CA ILE A 106 -9.94 13.48 17.71
C ILE A 106 -11.17 12.66 18.07
N VAL A 107 -12.24 12.80 17.29
CA VAL A 107 -13.45 11.98 17.41
C VAL A 107 -13.58 11.14 16.16
N VAL A 108 -13.81 9.84 16.35
CA VAL A 108 -14.05 8.87 15.29
C VAL A 108 -15.52 8.49 15.31
N ALA A 109 -16.20 8.55 14.16
CA ALA A 109 -17.57 8.07 14.00
C ALA A 109 -17.63 6.90 12.99
N LEU A 110 -18.28 5.82 13.41
CA LEU A 110 -18.52 4.62 12.61
C LEU A 110 -19.80 4.75 11.80
N GLN A 111 -19.88 3.95 10.73
CA GLN A 111 -21.06 3.83 9.86
C GLN A 111 -22.35 3.44 10.61
N ASP A 112 -22.23 2.69 11.71
CA ASP A 112 -23.36 2.25 12.52
C ASP A 112 -23.86 3.30 13.53
N GLY A 113 -23.31 4.51 13.49
CA GLY A 113 -23.68 5.63 14.34
C GLY A 113 -22.92 5.69 15.67
N ARG A 114 -22.07 4.70 16.00
CA ARG A 114 -21.19 4.80 17.16
C ARG A 114 -20.15 5.90 16.95
N ALA A 115 -19.86 6.65 18.00
CA ALA A 115 -18.78 7.63 18.01
C ALA A 115 -17.94 7.47 19.29
N ALA A 116 -16.63 7.64 19.15
CA ALA A 116 -15.69 7.52 20.25
C ALA A 116 -14.58 8.56 20.12
N ALA A 117 -14.05 9.02 21.26
CA ALA A 117 -12.77 9.72 21.27
C ALA A 117 -11.66 8.76 20.86
N ALA A 118 -10.72 9.22 20.05
CA ALA A 118 -9.59 8.44 19.61
C ALA A 118 -8.30 8.95 20.24
N GLN A 119 -7.44 8.02 20.65
CA GLN A 119 -6.09 8.31 21.08
C GLN A 119 -5.16 8.33 19.86
N LEU A 120 -4.33 9.36 19.75
CA LEU A 120 -3.21 9.36 18.81
C LEU A 120 -2.11 8.43 19.32
N VAL A 121 -1.84 7.34 18.60
CA VAL A 121 -0.77 6.38 18.93
C VAL A 121 0.58 6.92 18.44
N GLY A 122 0.59 7.54 17.27
CA GLY A 122 1.75 8.22 16.72
C GLY A 122 1.54 8.61 15.25
N THR A 123 2.52 9.31 14.70
CA THR A 123 2.44 9.88 13.35
C THR A 123 3.74 9.70 12.59
N ASP A 124 3.65 9.76 11.27
CA ASP A 124 4.76 9.86 10.36
C ASP A 124 4.48 10.93 9.31
N LYS A 125 4.97 12.15 9.55
CA LYS A 125 4.80 13.28 8.65
C LYS A 125 5.33 12.98 7.25
N ARG A 126 6.44 12.23 7.16
CA ARG A 126 7.07 11.90 5.89
C ARG A 126 6.09 11.17 5.00
N THR A 127 5.51 10.06 5.44
CA THR A 127 4.53 9.27 4.65
C THR A 127 3.10 9.76 4.73
N ASP A 128 2.87 10.87 5.42
CA ASP A 128 1.54 11.41 5.71
C ASP A 128 0.61 10.37 6.35
N ILE A 129 1.13 9.52 7.26
CA ILE A 129 0.35 8.51 7.99
C ILE A 129 0.22 8.89 9.46
N ALA A 130 -0.97 8.68 10.02
CA ALA A 130 -1.21 8.69 11.46
C ALA A 130 -1.92 7.41 11.89
N VAL A 131 -1.60 6.94 13.10
CA VAL A 131 -2.25 5.79 13.71
C VAL A 131 -3.03 6.26 14.92
N LEU A 132 -4.32 5.95 14.92
CA LEU A 132 -5.23 6.20 16.03
C LEU A 132 -5.64 4.89 16.68
N ARG A 133 -6.12 4.99 17.91
CA ARG A 133 -6.76 3.89 18.63
C ARG A 133 -8.08 4.33 19.22
N VAL A 134 -9.11 3.52 19.04
CA VAL A 134 -10.42 3.67 19.67
C VAL A 134 -10.74 2.44 20.51
N GLU A 135 -11.53 2.64 21.56
CA GLU A 135 -12.10 1.53 22.33
C GLU A 135 -13.47 1.16 21.77
N GLY A 136 -13.77 -0.14 21.70
CA GLY A 136 -15.04 -0.65 21.25
C GLY A 136 -15.04 -2.16 21.04
N SER A 137 -16.23 -2.76 21.03
CA SER A 137 -16.46 -4.17 20.72
C SER A 137 -17.02 -4.32 19.31
N ASN A 138 -16.77 -5.47 18.66
CA ASN A 138 -17.31 -5.78 17.32
C ASN A 138 -17.03 -4.65 16.31
N LEU A 139 -15.76 -4.23 16.25
CA LEU A 139 -15.32 -3.23 15.28
C LEU A 139 -15.20 -3.90 13.89
N PRO A 140 -15.78 -3.32 12.84
CA PRO A 140 -15.58 -3.81 11.48
C PRO A 140 -14.13 -3.56 11.07
N VAL A 141 -13.46 -4.57 10.50
CA VAL A 141 -12.07 -4.51 10.07
C VAL A 141 -11.99 -4.62 8.57
N ILE A 142 -11.17 -3.78 7.93
CA ILE A 142 -10.99 -3.79 6.49
C ILE A 142 -10.39 -5.13 6.04
N PRO A 143 -10.90 -5.76 4.97
CA PRO A 143 -10.26 -6.94 4.40
C PRO A 143 -8.84 -6.61 3.90
N LEU A 144 -7.86 -7.44 4.26
CA LEU A 144 -6.47 -7.30 3.86
C LEU A 144 -6.03 -8.53 3.08
N ASN A 145 -5.24 -8.32 2.03
CA ASN A 145 -4.62 -9.38 1.25
C ASN A 145 -3.13 -9.07 1.03
N SER A 146 -2.27 -9.76 1.79
CA SER A 146 -0.82 -9.56 1.72
C SER A 146 -0.20 -9.98 0.38
N ASN A 147 -0.93 -10.78 -0.40
CA ASN A 147 -0.46 -11.29 -1.70
C ASN A 147 -0.94 -10.44 -2.87
N TYR A 148 -1.83 -9.46 -2.62
CA TYR A 148 -2.31 -8.57 -3.66
C TYR A 148 -1.18 -7.65 -4.14
N LYS A 149 -0.95 -7.64 -5.46
CA LYS A 149 0.02 -6.76 -6.12
C LYS A 149 -0.75 -5.83 -7.05
N PRO A 150 -0.85 -4.53 -6.73
CA PRO A 150 -1.61 -3.60 -7.55
C PRO A 150 -1.02 -3.51 -8.97
N GLN A 151 -1.87 -3.64 -9.99
CA GLN A 151 -1.47 -3.51 -11.40
C GLN A 151 -2.17 -2.32 -12.05
N VAL A 152 -1.48 -1.67 -12.99
CA VAL A 152 -2.10 -0.62 -13.81
C VAL A 152 -3.27 -1.22 -14.58
N GLY A 153 -4.43 -0.58 -14.50
CA GLY A 153 -5.69 -1.08 -15.06
C GLY A 153 -6.59 -1.84 -14.08
N ASP A 154 -6.11 -2.19 -12.89
CA ASP A 154 -6.96 -2.76 -11.84
C ASP A 154 -8.04 -1.75 -11.44
N VAL A 155 -9.30 -2.20 -11.40
CA VAL A 155 -10.41 -1.39 -10.90
C VAL A 155 -10.29 -1.22 -9.39
N VAL A 156 -10.41 0.03 -8.95
CA VAL A 156 -10.36 0.41 -7.54
C VAL A 156 -11.52 1.32 -7.17
N LEU A 157 -11.90 1.26 -5.90
CA LEU A 157 -12.96 2.04 -5.29
C LEU A 157 -12.36 2.88 -4.17
N ALA A 158 -12.53 4.19 -4.23
CA ALA A 158 -12.17 5.10 -3.16
C ALA A 158 -13.39 5.32 -2.26
N ILE A 159 -13.25 4.94 -0.99
CA ILE A 159 -14.30 5.05 0.04
C ILE A 159 -13.83 6.07 1.09
N GLY A 160 -14.68 7.05 1.37
CA GLY A 160 -14.44 8.08 2.38
C GLY A 160 -15.71 8.84 2.73
N ASN A 161 -15.60 9.98 3.39
CA ASN A 161 -16.73 10.87 3.71
C ASN A 161 -16.42 12.31 3.29
N PRO A 162 -16.54 12.62 1.99
CA PRO A 162 -16.21 13.93 1.49
C PRO A 162 -17.21 14.97 1.98
N TYR A 163 -16.70 16.12 2.43
CA TYR A 163 -17.48 17.27 2.90
C TYR A 163 -18.53 16.97 3.99
N ASN A 164 -18.37 15.86 4.72
CA ASN A 164 -19.30 15.37 5.75
C ASN A 164 -20.72 15.10 5.22
N LEU A 165 -20.86 14.80 3.92
CA LEU A 165 -22.14 14.51 3.26
C LEU A 165 -22.65 13.09 3.54
N GLY A 166 -21.81 12.26 4.16
CA GLY A 166 -22.02 10.82 4.31
C GLY A 166 -20.98 10.04 3.52
N GLN A 167 -20.86 8.74 3.83
CA GLN A 167 -19.89 7.91 3.16
C GLN A 167 -20.17 7.87 1.65
N THR A 168 -19.15 8.18 0.89
CA THR A 168 -19.16 8.25 -0.56
C THR A 168 -18.16 7.26 -1.11
N THR A 169 -18.58 6.58 -2.17
CA THR A 169 -17.72 5.69 -2.94
C THR A 169 -17.59 6.23 -4.35
N THR A 170 -16.36 6.42 -4.80
CA THR A 170 -16.02 6.70 -6.20
C THR A 170 -15.26 5.49 -6.75
N PHE A 171 -15.24 5.33 -8.07
CA PHE A 171 -14.49 4.26 -8.71
C PHE A 171 -13.57 4.82 -9.80
N GLY A 172 -12.55 4.04 -10.13
CA GLY A 172 -11.59 4.33 -11.18
C GLY A 172 -10.70 3.11 -11.38
N ILE A 173 -9.53 3.33 -11.97
CA ILE A 173 -8.48 2.33 -12.13
C ILE A 173 -7.19 2.80 -11.49
N ILE A 174 -6.28 1.88 -11.26
CA ILE A 174 -4.89 2.22 -10.99
C ILE A 174 -4.28 2.75 -12.30
N SER A 175 -3.94 4.04 -12.31
CA SER A 175 -3.34 4.71 -13.47
C SER A 175 -1.82 4.53 -13.49
N ALA A 176 -1.17 4.42 -12.33
CA ALA A 176 0.26 4.15 -12.21
C ALA A 176 0.60 3.57 -10.83
N THR A 177 1.67 2.78 -10.77
CA THR A 177 2.29 2.33 -9.52
C THR A 177 3.71 2.87 -9.41
N GLY A 178 4.18 3.12 -8.19
CA GLY A 178 5.60 3.44 -7.95
C GLY A 178 6.05 4.84 -8.40
N ARG A 179 5.15 5.80 -8.60
CA ARG A 179 5.55 7.17 -8.94
C ARG A 179 6.07 7.91 -7.70
N SER A 180 7.28 8.43 -7.79
CA SER A 180 7.94 9.24 -6.74
C SER A 180 7.68 10.76 -6.84
N SER A 181 6.80 11.21 -7.74
CA SER A 181 6.97 12.52 -8.40
C SER A 181 6.33 13.75 -7.73
N ILE A 182 5.69 13.64 -6.55
CA ILE A 182 4.91 14.76 -5.99
C ILE A 182 5.51 15.38 -4.73
N SER A 183 6.42 14.67 -4.04
CA SER A 183 7.17 15.21 -2.91
C SER A 183 8.61 14.69 -2.96
N ASP A 184 9.58 15.56 -3.25
CA ASP A 184 11.03 15.31 -3.18
C ASP A 184 11.58 14.00 -3.81
N GLY A 185 10.79 13.31 -4.65
CA GLY A 185 11.20 12.02 -5.18
C GLY A 185 11.18 10.87 -4.15
N ARG A 186 10.55 11.02 -2.97
CA ARG A 186 10.83 10.15 -1.81
C ARG A 186 9.87 8.99 -1.57
N GLN A 187 8.68 8.94 -2.21
CA GLN A 187 7.65 7.95 -1.90
C GLN A 187 6.90 7.41 -3.10
N ALA A 188 6.76 6.08 -3.16
CA ALA A 188 5.96 5.39 -4.14
C ALA A 188 4.46 5.49 -3.80
N PHE A 189 3.73 6.35 -4.51
CA PHE A 189 2.26 6.40 -4.43
C PHE A 189 1.61 5.48 -5.48
N ILE A 190 0.36 5.09 -5.20
CA ILE A 190 -0.57 4.57 -6.21
C ILE A 190 -1.28 5.77 -6.81
N GLN A 191 -1.22 5.93 -8.13
CA GLN A 191 -2.01 6.93 -8.85
C GLN A 191 -3.31 6.29 -9.33
N THR A 192 -4.42 6.99 -9.19
CA THR A 192 -5.74 6.57 -9.67
C THR A 192 -6.52 7.76 -10.25
N ASP A 193 -7.45 7.48 -11.15
CA ASP A 193 -8.43 8.44 -11.64
C ASP A 193 -9.74 8.40 -10.85
N ALA A 194 -9.86 7.53 -9.84
CA ALA A 194 -10.96 7.58 -8.89
C ALA A 194 -10.96 8.96 -8.20
N ALA A 195 -12.14 9.58 -8.13
CA ALA A 195 -12.26 10.91 -7.57
C ALA A 195 -11.97 10.91 -6.06
N ILE A 196 -10.92 11.63 -5.66
CA ILE A 196 -10.53 11.85 -4.27
C ILE A 196 -10.68 13.35 -3.98
N ASN A 197 -11.67 13.70 -3.15
CA ASN A 197 -11.99 15.07 -2.74
C ASN A 197 -11.66 15.27 -1.25
N GLU A 198 -11.79 16.51 -0.75
CA GLU A 198 -11.63 16.79 0.67
C GLU A 198 -12.60 15.94 1.50
N GLY A 199 -12.09 15.35 2.59
CA GLY A 199 -12.80 14.38 3.43
C GLY A 199 -12.62 12.91 3.02
N ASN A 200 -12.14 12.61 1.80
CA ASN A 200 -11.70 11.25 1.44
C ASN A 200 -10.30 10.92 1.97
N SER A 201 -9.48 11.93 2.27
CA SER A 201 -8.14 11.77 2.85
C SER A 201 -8.20 10.94 4.13
N GLY A 202 -7.36 9.91 4.21
CA GLY A 202 -7.30 8.90 5.24
C GLY A 202 -8.28 7.72 5.02
N GLY A 203 -9.15 7.80 4.02
CA GLY A 203 -10.09 6.74 3.63
C GLY A 203 -9.44 5.59 2.87
N ALA A 204 -10.23 4.59 2.49
CA ALA A 204 -9.74 3.38 1.86
C ALA A 204 -9.76 3.48 0.33
N LEU A 205 -8.70 3.00 -0.32
CA LEU A 205 -8.71 2.56 -1.71
C LEU A 205 -8.80 1.03 -1.70
N VAL A 206 -9.83 0.44 -2.30
CA VAL A 206 -10.06 -1.01 -2.29
C VAL A 206 -10.23 -1.59 -3.69
N ASN A 207 -9.88 -2.87 -3.88
CA ASN A 207 -10.12 -3.59 -5.14
C ASN A 207 -11.57 -4.07 -5.25
N THR A 208 -11.93 -4.74 -6.35
CA THR A 208 -13.28 -5.27 -6.60
C THR A 208 -13.70 -6.41 -5.66
N GLN A 209 -12.79 -6.89 -4.82
CA GLN A 209 -13.05 -7.83 -3.74
C GLN A 209 -13.29 -7.12 -2.40
N GLY A 210 -13.08 -5.80 -2.32
CA GLY A 210 -13.16 -5.01 -1.09
C GLY A 210 -11.92 -5.12 -0.21
N GLU A 211 -10.79 -5.57 -0.76
CA GLU A 211 -9.50 -5.66 -0.05
C GLU A 211 -8.76 -4.33 -0.15
N LEU A 212 -8.13 -3.91 0.95
CA LEU A 212 -7.38 -2.66 1.00
C LEU A 212 -6.18 -2.68 0.06
N VAL A 213 -6.16 -1.71 -0.85
CA VAL A 213 -5.07 -1.45 -1.81
C VAL A 213 -4.20 -0.29 -1.31
N GLY A 214 -4.80 0.72 -0.70
CA GLY A 214 -4.09 1.88 -0.16
C GLY A 214 -4.94 2.81 0.69
N ILE A 215 -4.32 3.86 1.21
CA ILE A 215 -4.94 4.94 1.98
C ILE A 215 -5.01 6.19 1.10
N ASN A 216 -6.21 6.69 0.84
CA ASN A 216 -6.44 7.90 0.05
C ASN A 216 -5.74 9.09 0.72
N THR A 217 -5.00 9.92 -0.02
CA THR A 217 -4.22 11.01 0.61
C THR A 217 -4.53 12.38 0.03
N ALA A 218 -4.29 12.58 -1.26
CA ALA A 218 -4.45 13.88 -1.91
C ALA A 218 -4.78 13.70 -3.39
N SER A 219 -5.47 14.68 -3.97
CA SER A 219 -5.50 14.87 -5.42
C SER A 219 -4.41 15.83 -5.87
N PHE A 220 -3.99 15.74 -7.14
CA PHE A 220 -3.02 16.68 -7.71
C PHE A 220 -3.47 18.13 -7.59
N GLN A 221 -4.78 18.37 -7.74
CA GLN A 221 -5.38 19.69 -7.57
C GLN A 221 -5.18 20.22 -6.15
N GLN A 222 -5.46 19.42 -5.11
CA GLN A 222 -5.22 19.81 -3.72
C GLN A 222 -3.75 20.08 -3.41
N ALA A 223 -2.84 19.40 -4.12
CA ALA A 223 -1.40 19.54 -3.90
C ALA A 223 -0.78 20.73 -4.65
N THR A 224 -1.40 21.24 -5.71
CA THR A 224 -0.77 22.20 -6.64
C THR A 224 -1.61 23.45 -6.94
N ASP A 225 -2.84 23.54 -6.44
CA ASP A 225 -3.83 24.57 -6.76
C ASP A 225 -4.11 24.73 -8.28
N LEU A 226 -3.64 23.79 -9.11
CA LEU A 226 -3.90 23.72 -10.54
C LEU A 226 -5.16 22.90 -10.79
N GLU A 227 -6.07 23.41 -11.61
CA GLU A 227 -7.25 22.66 -12.06
C GLU A 227 -6.82 21.47 -12.93
N THR A 228 -6.68 20.30 -12.31
CA THR A 228 -6.38 19.04 -12.98
C THR A 228 -7.24 17.95 -12.39
N TYR A 229 -7.99 17.26 -13.26
CA TYR A 229 -8.90 16.18 -12.89
C TYR A 229 -8.32 14.81 -13.25
N GLY A 230 -8.73 13.77 -12.53
CA GLY A 230 -8.34 12.38 -12.83
C GLY A 230 -6.92 11.99 -12.40
N ILE A 231 -6.29 12.77 -11.52
CA ILE A 231 -4.99 12.44 -10.93
C ILE A 231 -5.10 12.52 -9.41
N SER A 232 -5.30 11.36 -8.80
CA SER A 232 -5.43 11.17 -7.35
C SER A 232 -4.37 10.20 -6.83
N PHE A 233 -4.01 10.31 -5.55
CA PHE A 233 -2.97 9.50 -4.93
C PHE A 233 -3.45 8.75 -3.70
N ALA A 234 -2.93 7.54 -3.56
CA ALA A 234 -3.06 6.74 -2.36
C ALA A 234 -1.71 6.17 -1.90
N ILE A 235 -1.51 6.11 -0.59
CA ILE A 235 -0.36 5.47 0.04
C ILE A 235 -0.58 3.95 -0.03
N PRO A 236 0.35 3.15 -0.59
CA PRO A 236 0.16 1.70 -0.71
C PRO A 236 -0.10 1.02 0.65
N ALA A 237 -1.04 0.07 0.70
CA ALA A 237 -1.38 -0.65 1.92
C ALA A 237 -0.17 -1.34 2.60
N PRO A 238 0.80 -1.95 1.88
CA PRO A 238 1.99 -2.50 2.51
C PRO A 238 2.85 -1.44 3.23
N LEU A 239 2.97 -0.24 2.64
CA LEU A 239 3.70 0.87 3.26
C LEU A 239 2.96 1.37 4.50
N ALA A 240 1.65 1.62 4.39
CA ALA A 240 0.83 2.05 5.51
C ALA A 240 0.88 1.05 6.69
N SER A 241 0.78 -0.25 6.39
CA SER A 241 0.89 -1.32 7.39
C SER A 241 2.26 -1.35 8.07
N LYS A 242 3.35 -1.23 7.30
CA LYS A 242 4.71 -1.18 7.83
C LYS A 242 4.93 0.02 8.75
N ILE A 243 4.45 1.21 8.35
CA ILE A 243 4.53 2.43 9.16
C ILE A 243 3.70 2.28 10.44
N MET A 244 2.48 1.74 10.33
CA MET A 244 1.64 1.47 11.50
C MET A 244 2.33 0.54 12.49
N GLN A 245 2.93 -0.56 12.03
CA GLN A 245 3.63 -1.50 12.91
C GLN A 245 4.80 -0.84 13.66
N LYS A 246 5.58 0.01 12.99
CA LYS A 246 6.65 0.79 13.63
C LYS A 246 6.08 1.74 14.69
N ILE A 247 5.01 2.48 14.37
CA ILE A 247 4.35 3.40 15.31
C ILE A 247 3.78 2.65 16.52
N ILE A 248 3.14 1.50 16.33
CA ILE A 248 2.60 0.69 17.43
C ILE A 248 3.73 0.18 18.35
N ALA A 249 4.87 -0.20 17.77
CA ALA A 249 6.00 -0.73 18.54
C ALA A 249 6.76 0.35 19.33
N ASP A 250 7.05 1.49 18.68
CA ASP A 250 8.02 2.47 19.19
C ASP A 250 7.39 3.85 19.48
N GLY A 251 6.09 4.03 19.23
CA GLY A 251 5.37 5.31 19.33
C GLY A 251 5.65 6.30 18.18
N ARG A 252 6.67 6.01 17.36
CA ARG A 252 7.08 6.83 16.19
C ARG A 252 7.84 5.97 15.17
N VAL A 253 8.11 6.53 13.99
CA VAL A 253 8.89 5.85 12.96
C VAL A 253 10.38 6.19 13.10
N ILE A 254 11.18 5.22 13.55
CA ILE A 254 12.64 5.34 13.62
C ILE A 254 13.24 4.99 12.24
N ARG A 255 14.13 5.84 11.73
CA ARG A 255 14.80 5.67 10.44
C ARG A 255 16.32 5.74 10.58
N GLY A 256 17.00 4.88 9.82
CA GLY A 256 18.44 4.95 9.68
C GLY A 256 18.88 6.16 8.85
N TYR A 257 20.07 6.66 9.19
CA TYR A 257 20.75 7.77 8.55
C TYR A 257 22.21 7.39 8.29
N ILE A 258 22.69 7.69 7.08
CA ILE A 258 24.09 7.45 6.67
C ILE A 258 24.89 8.74 6.49
N GLY A 259 24.23 9.88 6.24
CA GLY A 259 24.90 11.18 6.05
C GLY A 259 25.62 11.36 4.73
N ILE A 260 25.00 10.90 3.64
CA ILE A 260 25.52 11.03 2.27
C ILE A 260 24.52 11.81 1.42
N ASP A 261 25.04 12.75 0.65
CA ASP A 261 24.34 13.36 -0.48
C ASP A 261 25.02 12.90 -1.78
N GLY A 262 24.21 12.58 -2.79
CA GLY A 262 24.73 12.00 -4.01
C GLY A 262 23.76 11.99 -5.17
N GLN A 263 24.32 11.69 -6.33
CA GLN A 263 23.61 11.71 -7.61
C GLN A 263 23.69 10.35 -8.31
N ASP A 264 22.60 9.97 -8.96
CA ASP A 264 22.51 8.74 -9.75
C ASP A 264 23.53 8.74 -10.88
N ILE A 265 24.19 7.60 -11.07
CA ILE A 265 25.01 7.37 -12.25
C ILE A 265 24.07 7.00 -13.40
N ASN A 266 23.99 7.88 -14.40
CA ASN A 266 23.24 7.57 -15.62
C ASN A 266 24.03 6.61 -16.53
N ALA A 267 23.34 5.99 -17.49
CA ALA A 267 23.93 5.00 -18.40
C ALA A 267 25.10 5.54 -19.25
N VAL A 268 25.15 6.85 -19.50
CA VAL A 268 26.24 7.49 -20.25
C VAL A 268 27.49 7.59 -19.38
N THR A 269 27.35 8.02 -18.12
CA THR A 269 28.43 8.08 -17.14
C THR A 269 28.97 6.68 -16.83
N ALA A 270 28.12 5.66 -16.72
CA ALA A 270 28.56 4.28 -16.51
C ALA A 270 29.46 3.76 -17.66
N ARG A 271 29.11 4.06 -18.92
CA ARG A 271 29.91 3.71 -20.10
C ARG A 271 31.26 4.44 -20.13
N LEU A 272 31.30 5.71 -19.74
CA LEU A 272 32.54 6.49 -19.69
C LEU A 272 33.49 6.00 -18.59
N LEU A 273 32.97 5.37 -17.53
CA LEU A 273 33.77 4.76 -16.46
C LEU A 273 34.27 3.34 -16.80
N GLY A 274 34.02 2.85 -18.02
CA GLY A 274 34.54 1.57 -18.51
C GLY A 274 33.90 0.33 -17.90
N ASN A 275 32.79 0.47 -17.18
CA ASN A 275 32.08 -0.63 -16.55
C ASN A 275 30.62 -0.66 -17.03
N GLU A 276 30.30 -1.63 -17.88
CA GLU A 276 29.01 -1.74 -18.59
C GLU A 276 27.79 -1.99 -17.69
N HIS A 277 27.96 -2.09 -16.35
CA HIS A 277 26.93 -2.58 -15.42
C HIS A 277 26.79 -1.80 -14.10
N ILE A 278 27.40 -0.60 -13.98
CA ILE A 278 27.30 0.20 -12.74
C ILE A 278 25.99 1.00 -12.71
N GLY A 279 24.99 0.43 -12.06
CA GLY A 279 24.08 1.22 -11.25
C GLY A 279 24.79 1.65 -9.97
N GLY A 280 24.43 2.81 -9.41
CA GLY A 280 25.10 3.35 -8.24
C GLY A 280 24.83 4.82 -8.04
N ILE A 281 25.35 5.36 -6.94
CA ILE A 281 25.26 6.78 -6.60
C ILE A 281 26.68 7.33 -6.38
N VAL A 282 27.00 8.45 -7.03
CA VAL A 282 28.23 9.22 -6.78
C VAL A 282 28.01 10.08 -5.54
N VAL A 283 28.92 9.98 -4.58
CA VAL A 283 28.95 10.82 -3.38
C VAL A 283 29.40 12.22 -3.74
N LEU A 284 28.52 13.20 -3.57
CA LEU A 284 28.78 14.63 -3.81
C LEU A 284 29.00 15.39 -2.50
N GLY A 285 28.25 15.01 -1.46
CA GLY A 285 28.29 15.60 -0.14
C GLY A 285 28.35 14.53 0.94
N ILE A 286 29.01 14.86 2.04
CA ILE A 286 29.11 14.02 3.23
C ILE A 286 28.83 14.93 4.42
N ASP A 287 27.92 14.53 5.28
CA ASP A 287 27.71 15.22 6.56
C ASP A 287 28.98 15.08 7.41
N PRO A 288 29.66 16.18 7.78
CA PRO A 288 30.87 16.14 8.60
C PRO A 288 30.66 15.47 9.96
N ASN A 289 29.44 15.47 10.49
CA ASN A 289 29.10 14.82 11.76
C ASN A 289 28.39 13.47 11.55
N GLY A 290 28.24 13.03 10.31
CA GLY A 290 27.46 11.86 9.94
C GLY A 290 28.26 10.55 9.93
N PRO A 291 27.56 9.40 9.91
CA PRO A 291 28.18 8.07 9.86
C PRO A 291 29.15 7.85 8.72
N ALA A 292 28.83 8.33 7.52
CA ALA A 292 29.70 8.19 6.35
C ALA A 292 31.04 8.89 6.53
N ASN A 293 31.06 10.08 7.16
CA ASN A 293 32.32 10.75 7.46
C ASN A 293 33.16 9.94 8.47
N ALA A 294 32.53 9.43 9.54
CA ALA A 294 33.20 8.58 10.53
C ALA A 294 33.75 7.28 9.92
N ALA A 295 33.07 6.72 8.92
CA ALA A 295 33.50 5.54 8.18
C ALA A 295 34.56 5.83 7.09
N GLY A 296 34.92 7.09 6.86
CA GLY A 296 35.97 7.49 5.93
C GLY A 296 35.54 7.54 4.47
N PHE A 297 34.26 7.83 4.19
CA PHE A 297 33.81 8.18 2.84
C PHE A 297 34.53 9.42 2.30
N GLN A 298 34.66 9.50 0.98
CA GLN A 298 35.22 10.63 0.27
C GLN A 298 34.28 11.06 -0.84
N LYS A 299 34.33 12.36 -1.20
CA LYS A 299 33.66 12.83 -2.40
C LYS A 299 34.17 12.05 -3.61
N GLN A 300 33.28 11.79 -4.57
CA GLN A 300 33.52 10.97 -5.76
C GLN A 300 33.64 9.46 -5.51
N ASP A 301 33.45 8.98 -4.28
CA ASP A 301 33.15 7.57 -4.08
C ASP A 301 31.86 7.19 -4.81
N ILE A 302 31.84 6.00 -5.39
CA ILE A 302 30.63 5.45 -6.01
C ILE A 302 30.13 4.33 -5.13
N ILE A 303 28.92 4.47 -4.57
CA ILE A 303 28.29 3.38 -3.81
C ILE A 303 27.66 2.40 -4.80
N ILE A 304 28.00 1.13 -4.66
CA ILE A 304 27.53 0.03 -5.51
C ILE A 304 26.71 -1.01 -4.75
N SER A 305 26.91 -1.13 -3.43
CA SER A 305 26.12 -2.02 -2.58
C SER A 305 26.05 -1.57 -1.13
N ILE A 306 24.97 -1.93 -0.44
CA ILE A 306 24.78 -1.72 1.01
C ILE A 306 24.24 -3.03 1.60
N ASP A 307 25.00 -3.60 2.53
CA ASP A 307 24.66 -4.86 3.23
C ASP A 307 24.31 -6.00 2.26
N GLY A 308 25.12 -6.16 1.21
CA GLY A 308 24.92 -7.15 0.14
C GLY A 308 23.84 -6.79 -0.89
N ASN A 309 23.05 -5.74 -0.68
CA ASN A 309 22.04 -5.28 -1.63
C ASN A 309 22.66 -4.37 -2.68
N LYS A 310 22.44 -4.67 -3.98
CA LYS A 310 22.92 -3.83 -5.08
C LYS A 310 22.20 -2.48 -5.08
N VAL A 311 22.96 -1.39 -5.17
CA VAL A 311 22.42 -0.04 -5.31
C VAL A 311 22.23 0.28 -6.78
N GLN A 312 20.99 0.60 -7.17
CA GLN A 312 20.68 1.01 -8.55
C GLN A 312 20.67 2.53 -8.71
N GLY A 313 20.41 3.26 -7.62
CA GLY A 313 20.42 4.71 -7.55
C GLY A 313 20.08 5.19 -6.15
N ARG A 314 19.88 6.50 -6.01
CA ARG A 314 19.61 7.21 -4.76
C ARG A 314 18.37 6.67 -4.05
N GLN A 315 17.32 6.33 -4.79
CA GLN A 315 16.11 5.74 -4.18
C GLN A 315 16.42 4.42 -3.48
N SER A 316 17.21 3.54 -4.10
CA SER A 316 17.63 2.27 -3.47
C SER A 316 18.41 2.51 -2.18
N VAL A 317 19.31 3.50 -2.16
CA VAL A 317 20.04 3.87 -0.93
C VAL A 317 19.07 4.33 0.15
N MET A 318 18.14 5.22 -0.19
CA MET A 318 17.14 5.69 0.77
C MET A 318 16.28 4.56 1.31
N ASP A 319 15.81 3.64 0.46
CA ASP A 319 14.98 2.50 0.87
C ASP A 319 15.74 1.57 1.82
N ILE A 320 17.00 1.23 1.49
CA ILE A 320 17.83 0.35 2.32
C ILE A 320 18.19 1.04 3.65
N VAL A 321 18.72 2.27 3.60
CA VAL A 321 19.24 2.98 4.79
C VAL A 321 18.13 3.33 5.76
N THR A 322 16.95 3.75 5.27
CA THR A 322 15.85 4.15 6.17
C THR A 322 15.21 2.97 6.90
N ASP A 323 15.46 1.74 6.44
CA ASP A 323 15.03 0.51 7.10
C ASP A 323 16.05 -0.10 8.05
N LEU A 324 17.32 0.31 7.98
CA LEU A 324 18.33 -0.07 8.96
C LEU A 324 18.02 0.55 10.33
N ARG A 325 18.14 -0.28 11.38
CA ARG A 325 18.02 0.21 12.75
C ARG A 325 19.25 1.05 13.12
N PRO A 326 19.08 2.22 13.75
CA PRO A 326 20.20 2.97 14.31
C PRO A 326 21.06 2.10 15.24
N GLY A 327 22.37 2.27 15.17
CA GLY A 327 23.38 1.45 15.86
C GLY A 327 23.83 0.19 15.10
N THR A 328 23.15 -0.17 14.00
CA THR A 328 23.58 -1.30 13.16
C THR A 328 24.80 -0.93 12.33
N THR A 329 25.82 -1.80 12.31
CA THR A 329 26.99 -1.67 11.43
C THR A 329 26.78 -2.51 10.18
N VAL A 330 26.84 -1.86 9.01
CA VAL A 330 26.66 -2.51 7.70
C VAL A 330 27.91 -2.36 6.83
N ASP A 331 28.10 -3.31 5.92
CA ASP A 331 29.14 -3.27 4.90
C ASP A 331 28.65 -2.51 3.67
N VAL A 332 29.34 -1.43 3.29
CA VAL A 332 29.03 -0.63 2.11
C VAL A 332 30.12 -0.82 1.07
N GLY A 333 29.76 -1.41 -0.07
CA GLY A 333 30.63 -1.56 -1.21
C GLY A 333 30.72 -0.25 -1.99
N ILE A 334 31.96 0.21 -2.21
CA ILE A 334 32.24 1.43 -2.96
C ILE A 334 33.32 1.21 -4.02
N ILE A 335 33.33 2.07 -5.04
CA ILE A 335 34.45 2.25 -5.96
C ILE A 335 35.10 3.59 -5.66
N ARG A 336 36.40 3.55 -5.32
CA ARG A 336 37.23 4.74 -5.09
C ARG A 336 38.42 4.71 -6.04
N LYS A 337 38.53 5.72 -6.90
CA LYS A 337 39.62 5.83 -7.90
C LYS A 337 39.78 4.55 -8.74
N GLY A 338 38.65 3.95 -9.13
CA GLY A 338 38.62 2.73 -9.95
C GLY A 338 38.87 1.42 -9.20
N LYS A 339 39.06 1.44 -7.87
CA LYS A 339 39.23 0.23 -7.05
C LYS A 339 37.98 -0.02 -6.21
N GLU A 340 37.49 -1.26 -6.24
CA GLU A 340 36.44 -1.71 -5.33
C GLU A 340 37.00 -1.87 -3.91
N MET A 341 36.24 -1.41 -2.93
CA MET A 341 36.54 -1.57 -1.52
C MET A 341 35.25 -1.58 -0.69
N THR A 342 35.37 -1.98 0.57
CA THR A 342 34.24 -2.06 1.50
C THR A 342 34.52 -1.19 2.71
N LEU A 343 33.55 -0.34 3.06
CA LEU A 343 33.58 0.47 4.27
C LEU A 343 32.53 -0.06 5.26
N LYS A 344 32.92 -0.18 6.53
CA LYS A 344 32.00 -0.50 7.63
C LYS A 344 31.39 0.80 8.16
N VAL A 345 30.07 0.89 8.15
CA VAL A 345 29.34 2.10 8.54
C VAL A 345 28.34 1.77 9.63
N THR A 346 28.46 2.44 10.78
CA THR A 346 27.47 2.36 11.85
C THR A 346 26.36 3.38 11.62
N ILE A 347 25.17 2.89 11.28
CA ILE A 347 24.00 3.70 10.95
C ILE A 347 23.55 4.52 12.16
N ALA A 348 23.31 5.81 11.97
CA ALA A 348 22.74 6.68 13.00
C ALA A 348 21.23 6.79 12.83
N GLU A 349 20.58 7.46 13.77
CA GLU A 349 19.19 7.85 13.62
C GLU A 349 19.07 9.15 12.83
N ASP A 350 18.09 9.20 11.92
CA ASP A 350 17.72 10.44 11.24
C ASP A 350 16.98 11.37 12.22
N LYS A 351 17.72 12.35 12.76
CA LYS A 351 17.21 13.31 13.74
C LYS A 351 16.53 14.53 13.12
N GLN A 352 16.55 14.68 11.79
CA GLN A 352 15.99 15.87 11.14
C GLN A 352 14.45 15.91 11.21
N GLU A 353 13.79 14.82 11.60
CA GLU A 353 12.33 14.69 11.60
C GLU A 353 11.77 13.95 12.83
N ALA A 354 12.49 13.96 13.97
CA ALA A 354 12.07 13.32 15.22
C ALA A 354 10.90 14.03 15.94
#